data_AF-A0A433SYY9-F1
#
_entry.id   AF-A0A433SYY9-F1
#
_cell.length_a   1.000
_cell.length_b   1.000
_cell.length_c   1.000
_cell.angle_alpha   90.00
_cell.angle_beta   90.00
_cell.angle_gamma   90.00
#
_symmetry.space_group_name_H-M   'P 1'
#
loop_
_entity.id
_entity.type
_entity.pdbx_description
1 polymer ?
#
loop_
_entity_poly.entity_id
_entity_poly.type
_entity_poly.pdbx_seq_one_letter_code
_entity_poly.pdbx_strand_id
1 'polypeptide(L)'
;ERIEIAKYSDSQQIKIFLSLLNKSLSVQIGHRPSIISRHTAAIGPRFRLLSMGLSLLQGDNLPNTPAKTVLRERVYAATLDFFCGPPICPSQAPIELRGDITLLMQYWQRMHYDKKHLSVNTVPLADTMENNPASTSPPMTSGSGAAYSVQSGWMNTFNSNSSSIYSKRSATGETRPTQSSQGG
;
A
#
# COMPACT_ATOMS: atom_id res chain seq x y z
N GLU A 1 0.46 14.04 24.71
CA GLU A 1 1.39 13.87 25.86
C GLU A 1 2.71 13.16 25.50
N ARG A 2 3.00 11.88 25.83
CA ARG A 2 4.37 11.31 25.65
C ARG A 2 4.91 11.24 24.21
N ILE A 3 4.09 11.42 23.18
CA ILE A 3 4.53 11.45 21.76
C ILE A 3 4.97 12.86 21.32
N GLU A 4 4.47 13.94 21.94
CA GLU A 4 4.84 15.32 21.54
C GLU A 4 6.18 15.77 22.12
N ILE A 5 6.57 15.21 23.27
CA ILE A 5 7.88 15.42 23.89
C ILE A 5 8.99 14.70 23.10
N ALA A 6 8.63 13.74 22.22
CA ALA A 6 9.56 12.92 21.45
C ALA A 6 10.20 13.63 20.23
N LYS A 7 10.06 14.96 20.08
CA LYS A 7 10.85 15.74 19.11
C LYS A 7 12.37 15.68 19.37
N TYR A 8 12.78 15.23 20.56
CA TYR A 8 14.16 14.90 20.92
C TYR A 8 14.28 13.55 21.67
N SER A 9 13.48 12.54 21.30
CA SER A 9 13.66 11.19 21.87
C SER A 9 14.98 10.57 21.42
N ASP A 10 15.74 10.04 22.38
CA ASP A 10 16.95 9.26 22.16
C ASP A 10 16.73 8.20 21.06
N SER A 11 17.72 8.04 20.17
CA SER A 11 17.77 7.00 19.14
C SER A 11 17.47 5.61 19.71
N GLN A 12 17.89 5.32 20.95
CA GLN A 12 17.58 4.05 21.62
C GLN A 12 16.09 3.91 21.95
N GLN A 13 15.42 4.98 22.39
CA GLN A 13 13.99 4.96 22.67
C GLN A 13 13.17 4.67 21.40
N ILE A 14 13.55 5.28 20.27
CA ILE A 14 12.94 5.02 18.95
C ILE A 14 13.14 3.55 18.53
N LYS A 15 14.35 2.99 18.71
CA LYS A 15 14.64 1.57 18.44
C LYS A 15 13.82 0.62 19.31
N ILE A 16 13.60 0.96 20.59
CA ILE A 16 12.75 0.18 21.50
C ILE A 16 11.30 0.15 21.00
N PHE A 17 10.74 1.32 20.63
CA PHE A 17 9.37 1.37 20.07
C PHE A 17 9.26 0.64 18.73
N LEU A 18 10.26 0.77 17.84
CA LEU A 18 10.31 0.05 16.56
C LEU A 18 10.37 -1.48 16.78
N SER A 19 11.18 -1.95 17.73
CA SER A 19 11.29 -3.36 18.11
C SER A 19 9.97 -3.90 18.68
N LEU A 20 9.32 -3.13 19.57
CA LEU A 20 8.00 -3.44 20.11
C LEU A 20 6.97 -3.61 18.99
N LEU A 21 6.84 -2.62 18.11
CA LEU A 21 5.86 -2.62 17.00
C LEU A 21 6.12 -3.76 16.01
N ASN A 22 7.38 -4.04 15.66
CA ASN A 22 7.73 -5.16 14.79
C ASN A 22 7.41 -6.53 15.39
N LYS A 23 7.38 -6.66 16.72
CA LYS A 23 6.96 -7.88 17.43
C LYS A 23 5.45 -7.96 17.64
N SER A 24 4.77 -6.82 17.86
CA SER A 24 3.32 -6.78 18.10
C SER A 24 2.46 -6.80 16.83
N LEU A 25 2.98 -6.31 15.70
CA LEU A 25 2.25 -6.19 14.43
C LEU A 25 2.72 -7.24 13.41
N SER A 26 1.79 -7.90 12.74
CA SER A 26 2.06 -8.87 11.67
C SER A 26 1.54 -8.37 10.32
N VAL A 27 2.16 -8.87 9.25
CA VAL A 27 1.70 -8.70 7.86
C VAL A 27 0.53 -9.63 7.50
N GLN A 28 0.25 -10.63 8.35
CA GLN A 28 -0.83 -11.60 8.11
C GLN A 28 -2.20 -10.97 8.39
N ILE A 29 -3.06 -10.95 7.38
CA ILE A 29 -4.42 -10.41 7.42
C ILE A 29 -5.41 -11.58 7.48
N GLY A 30 -6.39 -11.53 8.38
CA GLY A 30 -7.50 -12.50 8.41
C GLY A 30 -7.18 -13.84 9.10
N HIS A 31 -5.90 -14.17 9.28
CA HIS A 31 -5.40 -15.38 9.96
C HIS A 31 -6.10 -15.71 11.29
N ARG A 32 -6.22 -16.99 11.64
CA ARG A 32 -6.77 -17.47 12.93
C ARG A 32 -5.77 -18.41 13.62
N PRO A 33 -5.42 -18.19 14.90
CA PRO A 33 -5.76 -17.03 15.73
C PRO A 33 -5.14 -15.73 15.19
N SER A 34 -5.75 -14.58 15.50
CA SER A 34 -5.13 -13.27 15.26
C SER A 34 -4.25 -12.89 16.46
N ILE A 35 -3.17 -12.16 16.20
CA ILE A 35 -2.24 -11.66 17.23
C ILE A 35 -2.89 -10.56 18.08
N ILE A 36 -3.78 -9.76 17.49
CA ILE A 36 -4.50 -8.68 18.18
C ILE A 36 -6.00 -8.93 18.01
N SER A 37 -6.75 -8.82 19.11
CA SER A 37 -8.20 -9.02 19.10
C SER A 37 -8.89 -8.15 18.04
N ARG A 38 -9.85 -8.75 17.33
CA ARG A 38 -10.76 -8.08 16.38
C ARG A 38 -12.09 -7.66 17.05
N HIS A 39 -12.21 -7.82 18.36
CA HIS A 39 -13.40 -7.42 19.11
C HIS A 39 -13.55 -5.89 19.14
N THR A 40 -14.78 -5.37 19.09
CA THR A 40 -15.06 -3.92 19.10
C THR A 40 -14.51 -3.23 20.34
N ALA A 41 -14.64 -3.84 21.52
CA ALA A 41 -14.04 -3.29 22.76
C ALA A 41 -12.50 -3.18 22.75
N ALA A 42 -11.81 -3.73 21.75
CA ALA A 42 -10.36 -3.60 21.58
C ALA A 42 -9.96 -2.45 20.62
N ILE A 43 -10.91 -1.68 20.07
CA ILE A 43 -10.64 -0.55 19.16
C ILE A 43 -9.67 0.44 19.81
N GLY A 44 -10.01 0.97 20.99
CA GLY A 44 -9.18 1.91 21.75
C GLY A 44 -7.70 1.53 21.84
N PRO A 45 -7.33 0.40 22.47
CA PRO A 45 -5.93 -0.01 22.57
C PRO A 45 -5.29 -0.34 21.21
N ARG A 46 -6.02 -1.02 20.29
CA ARG A 46 -5.47 -1.39 18.96
C ARG A 46 -5.13 -0.15 18.13
N PHE A 47 -6.04 0.81 18.03
CA PHE A 47 -5.83 2.01 17.21
C PHE A 47 -4.92 3.05 17.88
N ARG A 48 -4.73 3.01 19.21
CA ARG A 48 -3.64 3.73 19.88
C ARG A 48 -2.26 3.16 19.53
N LEU A 49 -2.11 1.83 19.50
CA LEU A 49 -0.88 1.16 19.06
C LEU A 49 -0.57 1.44 17.59
N LEU A 50 -1.57 1.34 16.71
CA LEU A 50 -1.41 1.67 15.29
C LEU A 50 -1.10 3.16 15.07
N SER A 51 -1.70 4.06 15.85
CA SER A 51 -1.35 5.50 15.83
C SER A 51 0.10 5.74 16.24
N MET A 52 0.64 5.00 17.21
CA MET A 52 2.06 5.08 17.59
C MET A 52 2.99 4.67 16.43
N GLY A 53 2.69 3.54 15.77
CA GLY A 53 3.46 3.08 14.61
C GLY A 53 3.41 4.07 13.45
N LEU A 54 2.23 4.65 13.19
CA LEU A 54 2.07 5.67 12.16
C LEU A 54 2.83 6.96 12.49
N SER A 55 2.84 7.41 13.75
CA SER A 55 3.66 8.55 14.18
C SER A 55 5.16 8.34 13.97
N LEU A 56 5.67 7.10 14.10
CA LEU A 56 7.08 6.78 13.78
C LEU A 56 7.34 6.77 12.27
N LEU A 57 6.38 6.36 11.45
CA LEU A 57 6.50 6.38 9.98
C LEU A 57 6.50 7.80 9.42
N GLN A 58 5.68 8.68 10.01
CA GLN A 58 5.54 10.09 9.65
C GLN A 58 6.62 10.98 10.25
N GLY A 59 7.33 10.51 11.28
CA GLY A 59 8.52 11.17 11.81
C GLY A 59 9.75 10.99 10.92
N ASP A 60 10.60 12.01 10.92
CA ASP A 60 11.92 11.98 10.28
C ASP A 60 12.97 11.19 11.10
N ASN A 61 12.56 10.73 12.29
CA ASN A 61 13.33 9.96 13.27
C ASN A 61 13.77 8.56 12.77
N LEU A 62 13.13 8.01 11.74
CA LEU A 62 13.55 6.76 11.11
C LEU A 62 14.14 7.06 9.73
N PRO A 63 15.41 6.67 9.45
CA PRO A 63 15.98 6.78 8.11
C PRO A 63 15.17 5.94 7.11
N ASN A 64 15.17 6.38 5.84
CA ASN A 64 14.47 5.69 4.75
C ASN A 64 15.12 4.34 4.46
N THR A 65 14.69 3.32 5.19
CA THR A 65 15.29 1.99 5.26
C THR A 65 14.23 0.92 4.99
N PRO A 66 14.63 -0.29 4.58
CA PRO A 66 13.68 -1.41 4.45
C PRO A 66 12.83 -1.65 5.71
N ALA A 67 13.39 -1.37 6.90
CA ALA A 67 12.66 -1.44 8.17
C ALA A 67 11.48 -0.44 8.26
N LYS A 68 11.60 0.76 7.67
CA LYS A 68 10.50 1.75 7.60
C LYS A 68 9.39 1.25 6.67
N THR A 69 9.73 0.61 5.56
CA THR A 69 8.77 -0.02 4.64
C THR A 69 8.06 -1.22 5.28
N VAL A 70 8.80 -2.12 5.94
CA VAL A 70 8.23 -3.29 6.64
C VAL A 70 7.34 -2.87 7.82
N LEU A 71 7.70 -1.82 8.57
CA LEU A 71 6.83 -1.28 9.62
C LEU A 71 5.53 -0.73 9.01
N ARG A 72 5.60 -0.01 7.87
CA ARG A 72 4.43 0.52 7.17
C ARG A 72 3.49 -0.59 6.71
N GLU A 73 4.03 -1.63 6.08
CA GLU A 73 3.28 -2.82 5.68
C GLU A 73 2.57 -3.46 6.89
N ARG A 74 3.27 -3.64 8.01
CA ARG A 74 2.69 -4.18 9.26
C ARG A 74 1.59 -3.30 9.85
N VAL A 75 1.73 -1.97 9.83
CA VAL A 75 0.69 -1.04 10.32
C VAL A 75 -0.57 -1.12 9.44
N TYR A 76 -0.41 -1.20 8.11
CA TYR A 76 -1.54 -1.33 7.19
C TYR A 76 -2.20 -2.70 7.26
N ALA A 77 -1.43 -3.79 7.27
CA ALA A 77 -1.94 -5.14 7.45
C ALA A 77 -2.69 -5.31 8.79
N ALA A 78 -2.11 -4.84 9.90
CA ALA A 78 -2.77 -4.90 11.21
C ALA A 78 -4.01 -3.98 11.33
N THR A 79 -4.12 -2.96 10.48
CA THR A 79 -5.35 -2.16 10.33
C THR A 79 -6.42 -2.96 9.59
N LEU A 80 -6.09 -3.52 8.42
CA LEU A 80 -7.00 -4.32 7.61
C LEU A 80 -7.49 -5.57 8.34
N ASP A 81 -6.60 -6.24 9.09
CA ASP A 81 -6.91 -7.40 9.91
C ASP A 81 -8.05 -7.15 10.91
N PHE A 82 -8.22 -5.93 11.42
CA PHE A 82 -9.33 -5.60 12.32
C PHE A 82 -10.68 -5.85 11.64
N PHE A 83 -10.81 -5.43 10.37
CA PHE A 83 -12.02 -5.56 9.57
C PHE A 83 -12.25 -6.98 9.01
N CYS A 84 -11.30 -7.90 9.22
CA CYS A 84 -11.49 -9.34 8.97
C CYS A 84 -12.16 -10.08 10.16
N GLY A 85 -12.72 -9.34 11.12
CA GLY A 85 -13.63 -9.86 12.14
C GLY A 85 -15.07 -9.89 11.61
N PRO A 86 -15.95 -10.71 12.19
CA PRO A 86 -17.38 -10.55 11.95
C PRO A 86 -17.85 -9.18 12.47
N PRO A 87 -18.86 -8.54 11.85
CA PRO A 87 -19.46 -7.33 12.40
C PRO A 87 -20.14 -7.65 13.74
N ILE A 88 -19.80 -6.89 14.77
CA ILE A 88 -20.30 -7.07 16.14
C ILE A 88 -20.79 -5.71 16.65
N CYS A 89 -21.92 -5.68 17.36
CA CYS A 89 -22.41 -4.47 18.02
C CYS A 89 -21.44 -4.02 19.13
N PRO A 90 -21.12 -2.72 19.26
CA PRO A 90 -20.27 -2.24 20.36
C PRO A 90 -20.86 -2.55 21.73
N SER A 91 -20.03 -3.06 22.64
CA SER A 91 -20.42 -3.40 24.02
C SER A 91 -19.91 -2.41 25.08
N GLN A 92 -19.33 -1.29 24.64
CA GLN A 92 -18.65 -0.29 25.48
C GLN A 92 -19.63 0.76 26.02
N ALA A 93 -19.25 1.48 27.08
CA ALA A 93 -20.06 2.57 27.59
C ALA A 93 -20.16 3.72 26.54
N PRO A 94 -21.26 4.49 26.48
CA PRO A 94 -21.46 5.52 25.44
C PRO A 94 -20.35 6.57 25.35
N ILE A 95 -19.70 6.90 26.48
CA ILE A 95 -18.58 7.85 26.54
C ILE A 95 -17.29 7.26 25.94
N GLU A 96 -17.00 5.99 26.24
CA GLU A 96 -15.83 5.27 25.71
C GLU A 96 -15.97 5.04 24.21
N LEU A 97 -17.16 4.61 23.77
CA LEU A 97 -17.48 4.39 22.36
C LEU A 97 -17.30 5.68 21.53
N ARG A 98 -17.73 6.83 22.05
CA ARG A 98 -17.48 8.15 21.42
C ARG A 98 -15.98 8.44 21.31
N GLY A 99 -15.20 8.10 22.33
CA GLY A 99 -13.74 8.21 22.31
C GLY A 99 -13.10 7.33 21.24
N ASP A 100 -13.52 6.07 21.14
CA ASP A 100 -13.00 5.10 20.17
C ASP A 100 -13.40 5.43 18.72
N ILE A 101 -14.61 5.94 18.48
CA ILE A 101 -15.03 6.48 17.17
C ILE A 101 -14.17 7.71 16.80
N THR A 102 -13.95 8.62 17.74
CA THR A 102 -13.10 9.81 17.52
C THR A 102 -11.66 9.40 17.20
N LEU A 103 -11.13 8.39 17.91
CA LEU A 103 -9.82 7.81 17.66
C LEU A 103 -9.72 7.19 16.25
N LEU A 104 -10.74 6.44 15.82
CA LEU A 104 -10.80 5.87 14.47
C LEU A 104 -10.78 6.96 13.38
N MET A 105 -11.56 8.03 13.55
CA MET A 105 -11.59 9.16 12.61
C MET A 105 -10.22 9.87 12.52
N GLN A 106 -9.60 10.16 13.67
CA GLN A 106 -8.26 10.77 13.71
C GLN A 106 -7.19 9.85 13.11
N TYR A 107 -7.25 8.55 13.40
CA TYR A 107 -6.33 7.56 12.84
C TYR A 107 -6.46 7.48 11.31
N TRP A 108 -7.69 7.43 10.79
CA TRP A 108 -7.96 7.44 9.35
C TRP A 108 -7.38 8.69 8.67
N GLN A 109 -7.60 9.88 9.24
CA GLN A 109 -7.03 11.13 8.73
C GLN A 109 -5.49 11.08 8.70
N ARG A 110 -4.85 10.61 9.78
CA ARG A 110 -3.38 10.42 9.80
C ARG A 110 -2.93 9.42 8.74
N MET A 111 -3.63 8.29 8.57
CA MET A 111 -3.25 7.25 7.62
C MET A 111 -3.34 7.76 6.18
N HIS A 112 -4.44 8.45 5.84
CA HIS A 112 -4.60 9.09 4.54
C HIS A 112 -3.48 10.11 4.26
N TYR A 113 -3.04 10.84 5.29
CA TYR A 113 -1.95 11.81 5.20
C TYR A 113 -0.55 11.16 5.04
N ASP A 114 -0.36 9.87 5.37
CA ASP A 114 0.91 9.16 5.14
C ASP A 114 1.28 9.06 3.66
N LYS A 115 0.31 9.22 2.74
CA LYS A 115 0.57 9.27 1.29
C LYS A 115 1.68 10.27 0.92
N LYS A 116 1.76 11.43 1.57
CA LYS A 116 2.83 12.41 1.31
C LYS A 116 4.22 11.91 1.76
N HIS A 117 4.26 11.06 2.80
CA HIS A 117 5.47 10.42 3.30
C HIS A 117 5.86 9.20 2.45
N LEU A 118 5.02 8.74 1.51
CA LEU A 118 5.44 7.76 0.50
C LEU A 118 6.27 8.43 -0.60
N SER A 119 5.79 9.56 -1.16
CA SER A 119 6.45 10.29 -2.24
C SER A 119 7.80 10.90 -1.88
N VAL A 120 8.06 11.16 -0.59
CA VAL A 120 9.39 11.63 -0.11
C VAL A 120 10.41 10.47 -0.03
N ASN A 121 9.95 9.23 0.05
CA ASN A 121 10.82 8.06 0.22
C ASN A 121 11.15 7.31 -1.09
N THR A 122 10.66 7.77 -2.25
CA THR A 122 11.08 7.27 -3.56
C THR A 122 12.42 7.89 -3.93
N VAL A 123 13.51 7.12 -3.78
CA VAL A 123 14.83 7.50 -4.29
C VAL A 123 14.76 7.64 -5.82
N PRO A 124 15.17 8.78 -6.41
CA PRO A 124 15.33 8.90 -7.86
C PRO A 124 16.40 7.91 -8.33
N LEU A 125 16.06 7.01 -9.24
CA LEU A 125 16.98 6.04 -9.85
C LEU A 125 17.83 6.70 -10.96
N ALA A 126 18.38 7.89 -10.69
CA ALA A 126 19.00 8.77 -11.69
C ALA A 126 20.51 9.01 -11.47
N ASP A 127 20.99 8.95 -10.23
CA ASP A 127 22.32 9.50 -9.87
C ASP A 127 23.38 8.40 -9.63
N THR A 128 23.57 7.49 -10.60
CA THR A 128 24.64 6.47 -10.51
C THR A 128 25.29 6.16 -11.85
N MET A 129 25.52 7.18 -12.69
CA MET A 129 26.21 7.04 -13.99
C MET A 129 27.23 8.14 -14.32
N GLU A 130 27.71 8.94 -13.35
CA GLU A 130 28.70 9.99 -13.63
C GLU A 130 29.85 10.03 -12.61
N ASN A 131 30.75 9.04 -12.68
CA ASN A 131 32.18 9.24 -12.38
C ASN A 131 33.06 8.09 -12.94
N ASN A 132 33.46 8.16 -14.21
CA ASN A 132 34.56 7.34 -14.73
C ASN A 132 35.30 8.04 -15.89
N PRO A 133 36.50 8.62 -15.68
CA PRO A 133 37.19 9.40 -16.69
C PRO A 133 38.13 8.54 -17.57
N ALA A 134 37.57 7.64 -18.39
CA ALA A 134 38.35 6.91 -19.41
C ALA A 134 37.48 6.26 -20.50
N SER A 135 37.29 6.93 -21.65
CA SER A 135 37.50 6.37 -23.02
C SER A 135 36.96 7.27 -24.14
N THR A 136 37.90 7.80 -24.94
CA THR A 136 37.88 7.90 -26.41
C THR A 136 36.53 8.06 -27.16
N SER A 137 36.25 9.29 -27.62
CA SER A 137 35.32 9.63 -28.72
C SER A 137 35.82 9.06 -30.08
N PRO A 138 35.08 9.07 -31.24
CA PRO A 138 34.43 10.25 -31.85
C PRO A 138 33.14 9.90 -32.68
N PRO A 139 32.67 10.66 -33.71
CA PRO A 139 31.88 11.89 -33.49
C PRO A 139 30.62 12.02 -34.39
N MET A 140 29.84 13.09 -34.12
CA MET A 140 28.85 13.75 -35.01
C MET A 140 27.58 12.99 -35.48
N THR A 141 26.41 13.50 -35.09
CA THR A 141 25.36 13.96 -36.03
C THR A 141 24.41 14.93 -35.32
N SER A 142 24.19 16.12 -35.90
CA SER A 142 23.08 16.99 -35.50
C SER A 142 21.82 16.56 -36.25
N GLY A 143 20.72 16.33 -35.52
CA GLY A 143 19.44 15.97 -36.11
C GLY A 143 18.30 16.25 -35.14
N SER A 144 17.37 17.12 -35.52
CA SER A 144 16.22 17.48 -34.71
C SER A 144 15.13 16.41 -34.75
N GLY A 145 14.55 16.09 -33.60
CA GLY A 145 13.21 15.50 -33.50
C GLY A 145 13.12 14.01 -33.14
N ALA A 146 12.06 13.71 -32.38
CA ALA A 146 11.50 12.38 -32.10
C ALA A 146 12.46 11.33 -31.49
N ALA A 147 12.50 11.26 -30.16
CA ALA A 147 12.90 10.06 -29.46
C ALA A 147 11.88 8.93 -29.75
N TYR A 148 12.26 8.01 -30.63
CA TYR A 148 11.50 6.79 -30.91
C TYR A 148 11.55 5.84 -29.71
N SER A 149 10.37 5.38 -29.28
CA SER A 149 10.25 4.37 -28.23
C SER A 149 10.81 3.03 -28.70
N VAL A 150 11.84 2.51 -28.04
CA VAL A 150 12.24 1.10 -28.15
C VAL A 150 11.57 0.34 -27.00
N GLN A 151 10.52 -0.42 -27.31
CA GLN A 151 9.75 -1.20 -26.35
C GLN A 151 9.84 -2.70 -26.68
N SER A 152 10.67 -3.43 -25.93
CA SER A 152 10.72 -4.90 -25.92
C SER A 152 11.67 -5.37 -24.81
N GLY A 153 11.28 -6.15 -23.79
CA GLY A 153 9.96 -6.63 -23.35
C GLY A 153 10.00 -6.93 -21.84
N TRP A 154 8.94 -7.35 -21.15
CA TRP A 154 7.67 -7.90 -21.60
C TRP A 154 6.50 -7.27 -20.82
N MET A 155 5.41 -6.95 -21.53
CA MET A 155 4.14 -6.40 -21.01
C MET A 155 4.21 -5.08 -20.21
N ASN A 156 4.07 -3.97 -20.94
CA ASN A 156 3.78 -2.66 -20.37
C ASN A 156 2.63 -2.01 -21.16
N THR A 157 1.39 -2.13 -20.66
CA THR A 157 0.17 -1.60 -21.31
C THR A 157 -0.13 -0.20 -20.82
N PHE A 158 0.57 0.79 -21.38
CA PHE A 158 0.23 2.20 -21.13
C PHE A 158 -1.06 2.61 -21.85
N ASN A 159 -1.95 3.24 -21.07
CA ASN A 159 -2.79 4.37 -21.44
C ASN A 159 -3.40 4.38 -22.86
N SER A 160 -4.63 3.90 -23.00
CA SER A 160 -5.50 4.22 -24.14
C SER A 160 -6.64 5.14 -23.71
N ASN A 161 -6.43 6.44 -23.82
CA ASN A 161 -7.48 7.45 -23.73
C ASN A 161 -7.90 7.88 -25.14
N SER A 162 -8.99 7.30 -25.69
CA SER A 162 -9.97 8.02 -26.53
C SER A 162 -11.12 7.12 -27.03
N SER A 163 -12.35 7.63 -26.88
CA SER A 163 -13.53 7.54 -27.80
C SER A 163 -13.91 6.22 -28.52
N SER A 164 -15.17 5.82 -28.29
CA SER A 164 -16.01 4.84 -28.99
C SER A 164 -15.93 4.76 -30.53
N ILE A 165 -16.06 3.54 -31.09
CA ILE A 165 -16.97 3.26 -32.22
C ILE A 165 -17.73 1.93 -31.99
N TYR A 166 -19.02 1.98 -32.30
CA TYR A 166 -20.04 0.93 -32.25
C TYR A 166 -19.97 0.00 -33.47
N SER A 167 -19.94 -1.32 -33.28
CA SER A 167 -20.45 -2.37 -34.21
C SER A 167 -20.02 -3.77 -33.75
N LYS A 168 -20.69 -4.87 -34.10
CA LYS A 168 -22.09 -5.18 -34.46
C LYS A 168 -22.24 -6.71 -34.33
N ARG A 169 -23.46 -7.22 -34.21
CA ARG A 169 -23.73 -8.68 -34.25
C ARG A 169 -23.23 -9.31 -35.55
N SER A 170 -22.69 -10.53 -35.45
CA SER A 170 -22.68 -11.50 -36.55
C SER A 170 -23.23 -12.82 -36.03
N ALA A 171 -24.39 -13.23 -36.54
CA ALA A 171 -24.95 -14.55 -36.32
C ALA A 171 -25.12 -15.22 -37.69
N THR A 172 -24.42 -16.33 -37.89
CA THR A 172 -24.51 -17.28 -39.01
C THR A 172 -23.94 -18.60 -38.45
N GLY A 173 -24.56 -19.77 -38.55
CA GLY A 173 -25.64 -20.19 -39.44
C GLY A 173 -25.08 -21.21 -40.45
N GLU A 174 -25.82 -22.31 -40.66
CA GLU A 174 -25.62 -23.34 -41.71
C GLU A 174 -24.44 -24.34 -41.57
N THR A 175 -24.53 -25.64 -41.92
CA THR A 175 -25.66 -26.63 -41.90
C THR A 175 -25.14 -28.06 -42.17
N ARG A 176 -25.63 -29.08 -41.41
CA ARG A 176 -25.98 -30.49 -41.79
C ARG A 176 -25.01 -31.34 -42.69
N PRO A 177 -25.30 -32.65 -43.00
CA PRO A 177 -26.35 -33.61 -42.56
C PRO A 177 -25.72 -34.86 -41.83
N THR A 178 -26.33 -36.03 -41.56
CA THR A 178 -27.54 -36.76 -42.04
C THR A 178 -27.92 -37.91 -41.08
N GLN A 179 -29.23 -38.24 -40.93
CA GLN A 179 -29.86 -39.58 -40.65
C GLN A 179 -29.37 -40.42 -39.43
N SER A 180 -30.12 -41.30 -38.72
CA SER A 180 -31.42 -42.02 -38.87
C SER A 180 -31.72 -42.74 -37.52
N SER A 181 -32.89 -43.29 -37.15
CA SER A 181 -34.30 -43.24 -37.61
C SER A 181 -35.18 -44.06 -36.62
N GLN A 182 -36.43 -43.63 -36.35
CA GLN A 182 -37.50 -44.36 -35.59
C GLN A 182 -37.22 -44.68 -34.09
N GLY A 183 -38.22 -44.80 -33.22
CA GLY A 183 -39.68 -44.64 -33.33
C GLY A 183 -40.39 -45.18 -32.08
N GLY A 184 -41.71 -45.04 -31.99
CA GLY A 184 -42.54 -45.57 -30.88
C GLY A 184 -43.00 -44.49 -29.91
#